data_AF-A0A7Z9IQS0-F1
#
_entry.id   AF-A0A7Z9IQS0-F1
#
_cell.length_a   1.000
_cell.length_b   1.000
_cell.length_c   1.000
_cell.angle_alpha   90.00
_cell.angle_beta   90.00
_cell.angle_gamma   90.00
#
_symmetry.space_group_name_H-M   'P 1'
#
loop_
_entity.id
_entity.type
_entity.pdbx_description
1 polymer ?
#
loop_
_entity_poly.entity_id
_entity_poly.type
_entity_poly.pdbx_seq_one_letter_code
_entity_poly.pdbx_strand_id
1 'polypeptide(L)'
;MPESGNTSKFNPAKSFIYFQKIVQKSGPAASASYMLVASVLILTLLGWYVDNVKETSPVGVLLGLGLGLLLGFYHLARTIWPGRK
;
A
#
# COMPACT_ATOMS: atom_id res chain seq x y z
N MET A 1 28.38 -44.07 26.14
CA MET A 1 28.26 -42.75 25.47
C MET A 1 26.78 -42.47 25.23
N PRO A 2 26.21 -41.33 25.65
CA PRO A 2 24.87 -40.94 25.21
C PRO A 2 24.96 -40.02 23.99
N GLU A 3 24.33 -40.46 22.90
CA GLU A 3 24.06 -39.70 21.69
C GLU A 3 23.06 -38.58 22.01
N SER A 4 23.50 -37.32 21.96
CA SER A 4 22.62 -36.16 22.14
C SER A 4 21.84 -35.88 20.86
N GLY A 5 20.74 -36.61 20.68
CA GLY A 5 19.78 -36.40 19.61
C GLY A 5 19.20 -34.99 19.64
N ASN A 6 19.62 -34.17 18.66
CA ASN A 6 18.83 -33.16 17.95
C ASN A 6 17.69 -32.51 18.75
N THR A 7 18.02 -31.59 19.66
CA THR A 7 17.06 -30.57 20.08
C THR A 7 16.92 -29.57 18.94
N SER A 8 15.74 -29.59 18.32
CA SER A 8 15.33 -28.58 17.35
C SER A 8 15.53 -27.19 17.96
N LYS A 9 16.61 -26.51 17.57
CA LYS A 9 16.89 -25.13 17.99
C LYS A 9 15.89 -24.22 17.27
N PHE A 10 14.66 -24.21 17.74
CA PHE A 10 13.69 -23.17 17.43
C PHE A 10 14.28 -21.88 18.00
N ASN A 11 14.96 -21.12 17.16
CA ASN A 11 15.66 -19.91 17.57
C ASN A 11 14.78 -18.71 17.21
N PRO A 12 13.90 -18.25 18.12
CA PRO A 12 12.90 -17.22 17.84
C PRO A 12 13.56 -15.92 17.37
N ALA A 13 14.79 -15.64 17.80
CA ALA A 13 15.58 -14.53 17.32
C ALA A 13 15.82 -14.60 15.80
N LYS A 14 16.13 -15.78 15.24
CA LYS A 14 16.27 -15.94 13.79
C LYS A 14 14.94 -15.71 13.08
N SER A 15 13.85 -16.30 13.58
CA SER A 15 12.51 -16.13 12.99
C SER A 15 12.07 -14.65 12.97
N PHE A 16 12.39 -13.89 14.02
CA PHE A 16 12.09 -12.45 14.09
C PHE A 16 12.90 -11.64 13.08
N ILE A 17 14.19 -11.96 12.90
CA ILE A 17 15.04 -11.33 11.89
C ILE A 17 14.54 -11.63 10.47
N TYR A 18 14.14 -12.87 10.19
CA TYR A 18 13.51 -13.22 8.91
C TYR A 18 12.19 -12.49 8.70
N PHE A 19 11.36 -12.37 9.73
CA PHE A 19 10.12 -11.60 9.68
C PHE A 19 10.40 -10.11 9.40
N GLN A 20 11.33 -9.48 10.10
CA GLN A 20 11.73 -8.09 9.82
C GLN A 20 12.25 -7.93 8.39
N LYS A 21 13.02 -8.90 7.88
CA LYS A 21 13.51 -8.87 6.51
C LYS A 21 12.37 -8.95 5.48
N ILE A 22 11.35 -9.75 5.76
CA ILE A 22 10.13 -9.84 4.94
C ILE A 22 9.35 -8.52 5.04
N VAL A 23 9.12 -7.99 6.24
CA VAL A 23 8.41 -6.73 6.46
C VAL A 23 9.13 -5.55 5.81
N GLN A 24 10.46 -5.45 5.91
CA GLN A 24 11.24 -4.42 5.23
C GLN A 24 11.15 -4.52 3.71
N LYS A 25 11.14 -5.73 3.16
CA LYS A 25 10.94 -5.94 1.72
C LYS A 25 9.51 -5.63 1.28
N SER A 26 8.52 -5.89 2.12
CA SER A 26 7.10 -5.65 1.84
C SER A 26 6.66 -4.21 2.13
N GLY A 27 7.44 -3.45 2.93
CA GLY A 27 7.11 -2.08 3.34
C GLY A 27 6.85 -1.11 2.19
N PRO A 28 7.70 -1.06 1.15
CA PRO A 28 7.48 -0.20 -0.02
C PRO A 28 6.20 -0.56 -0.80
N ALA A 29 5.88 -1.84 -0.91
CA ALA A 29 4.67 -2.29 -1.60
C ALA A 29 3.41 -2.01 -0.76
N ALA A 30 3.45 -2.28 0.55
CA ALA A 30 2.34 -2.02 1.46
C ALA A 30 2.00 -0.53 1.56
N SER A 31 3.01 0.33 1.73
CA SER A 31 2.82 1.79 1.79
C SER A 31 2.19 2.34 0.51
N ALA A 32 2.54 1.80 -0.65
CA ALA A 32 1.94 2.21 -1.92
C ALA A 32 0.47 1.80 -2.05
N SER A 33 0.07 0.64 -1.51
CA SER A 33 -1.35 0.23 -1.44
C SER A 33 -2.18 1.18 -0.57
N TYR A 34 -1.68 1.57 0.60
CA TYR A 34 -2.38 2.53 1.47
C TYR A 34 -2.51 3.91 0.82
N MET A 35 -1.50 4.34 0.06
CA MET A 35 -1.57 5.59 -0.71
C MET A 35 -2.59 5.55 -1.83
N LEU A 36 -2.71 4.43 -2.54
CA LEU A 36 -3.75 4.25 -3.57
C LEU A 36 -5.14 4.38 -2.95
N VAL A 37 -5.39 3.65 -1.85
CA VAL A 37 -6.66 3.70 -1.12
C VAL A 37 -6.95 5.10 -0.62
N ALA A 38 -5.96 5.78 -0.03
CA ALA A 38 -6.11 7.15 0.47
C ALA A 38 -6.42 8.14 -0.67
N SER A 39 -5.69 8.05 -1.79
CA SER A 39 -5.90 8.90 -2.97
C SER A 39 -7.30 8.74 -3.55
N VAL A 40 -7.74 7.49 -3.74
CA VAL A 40 -9.09 7.18 -4.24
C VAL A 40 -10.15 7.69 -3.28
N LEU A 41 -10.03 7.40 -1.98
CA LEU A 41 -11.00 7.87 -0.97
C LEU A 41 -11.11 9.39 -0.95
N ILE A 42 -9.98 10.10 -0.81
CA ILE A 42 -9.96 11.56 -0.68
C ILE A 42 -10.56 12.23 -1.92
N LEU A 43 -10.16 11.80 -3.13
CA LEU A 43 -10.64 12.41 -4.36
C LEU A 43 -12.09 12.06 -4.68
N THR A 44 -12.54 10.85 -4.32
CA THR A 44 -13.95 10.46 -4.45
C THR A 44 -14.84 11.25 -3.48
N LEU A 45 -14.40 11.43 -2.22
CA LEU A 45 -15.08 12.28 -1.24
C LEU A 45 -15.14 13.75 -1.70
N LEU A 46 -14.04 14.26 -2.24
CA LEU A 46 -13.99 15.62 -2.78
C LEU A 46 -14.93 15.77 -3.98
N GLY A 47 -14.97 14.78 -4.87
CA GLY A 47 -15.88 14.73 -6.00
C GLY A 47 -17.35 14.72 -5.56
N TRP A 48 -17.67 13.92 -4.54
CA TRP A 48 -19.02 13.87 -3.95
C TRP A 48 -19.43 15.21 -3.33
N TYR A 49 -18.51 15.87 -2.64
CA TYR A 49 -18.76 17.19 -2.08
C TYR A 49 -19.07 18.23 -3.18
N VAL A 50 -18.31 18.20 -4.27
CA VAL A 50 -18.54 19.10 -5.41
C VAL A 50 -19.88 18.81 -6.11
N ASP A 51 -20.24 17.53 -6.27
CA ASP A 51 -21.53 17.15 -6.85
C ASP A 51 -22.72 17.64 -6.00
N ASN A 52 -22.62 17.54 -4.67
CA ASN A 52 -23.66 18.01 -3.75
C ASN A 52 -23.86 19.53 -3.82
N VAL A 53 -22.78 20.31 -3.99
CA VAL A 53 -22.88 21.78 -4.05
C VAL A 53 -23.45 22.26 -5.38
N LYS A 54 -23.24 21.51 -6.47
CA LYS A 54 -23.67 21.90 -7.82
C LYS A 54 -25.00 21.29 -8.27
N GLU A 55 -25.67 20.50 -7.43
CA GLU A 55 -26.86 19.69 -7.78
C GLU A 55 -26.67 18.92 -9.10
N THR A 56 -25.43 18.60 -9.44
CA THR A 56 -25.09 18.01 -10.72
C THR A 56 -25.15 16.48 -10.58
N SER A 57 -25.45 15.79 -11.68
CA SER A 57 -25.33 14.32 -11.73
C SER A 57 -23.95 13.90 -11.22
N PRO A 58 -23.73 12.66 -10.70
CA PRO A 58 -22.52 12.24 -9.96
C PRO A 58 -21.25 12.18 -10.83
N VAL A 59 -20.91 13.29 -11.46
CA VAL A 59 -19.84 13.51 -12.45
C VAL A 59 -18.57 13.90 -11.71
N GLY A 60 -18.68 14.69 -10.64
CA GLY A 60 -17.59 14.99 -9.72
C GLY A 60 -17.04 13.73 -9.05
N VAL A 61 -17.90 12.83 -8.59
CA VAL A 61 -17.53 11.50 -8.06
C VAL A 61 -16.83 10.67 -9.12
N LEU A 62 -17.35 10.64 -10.36
CA LEU A 62 -16.74 9.88 -11.46
C LEU A 62 -15.34 10.40 -11.81
N LEU A 63 -15.19 11.73 -11.90
CA LEU A 63 -13.90 12.37 -12.15
C LEU A 63 -12.94 12.21 -10.97
N GLY A 64 -13.44 12.34 -9.74
CA GLY A 64 -12.67 12.14 -8.52
C GLY A 64 -12.17 10.71 -8.38
N LEU A 65 -13.00 9.73 -8.70
CA LEU A 65 -12.61 8.32 -8.74
C LEU A 65 -11.55 8.07 -9.81
N GLY A 66 -11.76 8.56 -11.04
CA GLY A 66 -10.81 8.41 -12.14
C GLY A 66 -9.46 9.06 -11.85
N LEU A 67 -9.47 10.32 -11.41
CA LEU A 67 -8.25 11.04 -11.00
C LEU A 67 -7.58 10.34 -9.80
N GLY A 68 -8.35 9.92 -8.80
CA GLY A 68 -7.82 9.24 -7.63
C GLY A 68 -7.14 7.92 -7.95
N LEU A 69 -7.69 7.18 -8.90
CA LEU A 69 -7.08 5.97 -9.43
C LEU A 69 -5.78 6.32 -10.17
N LEU A 70 -5.81 7.26 -11.12
CA LEU A 70 -4.65 7.67 -11.90
C LEU A 70 -3.50 8.17 -11.02
N LEU A 71 -3.79 9.06 -10.06
CA LEU A 71 -2.81 9.61 -9.11
C LEU A 71 -2.25 8.53 -8.17
N GLY A 72 -3.11 7.64 -7.66
CA GLY A 72 -2.66 6.56 -6.78
C GLY A 72 -1.79 5.53 -7.52
N PHE A 73 -2.17 5.15 -8.74
CA PHE A 73 -1.35 4.29 -9.59
C PHE A 73 -0.07 4.98 -10.04
N TYR A 74 -0.09 6.28 -10.30
CA TYR A 74 1.12 7.05 -10.59
C TYR A 74 2.10 7.03 -9.40
N HIS A 75 1.58 7.18 -8.18
CA HIS A 75 2.39 7.09 -6.98
C HIS A 75 2.98 5.68 -6.80
N LEU A 76 2.17 4.65 -7.02
CA LEU A 76 2.60 3.25 -7.00
C LEU A 76 3.71 2.98 -8.03
N ALA A 77 3.50 3.42 -9.27
CA ALA A 77 4.46 3.28 -10.36
C ALA A 77 5.78 4.00 -10.04
N ARG A 78 5.71 5.20 -9.46
CA ARG A 78 6.90 5.96 -9.04
C ARG A 78 7.66 5.31 -7.88
N THR A 79 6.96 4.69 -6.94
CA THR A 79 7.56 3.98 -5.80
C THR A 79 8.22 2.67 -6.22
N ILE A 80 7.61 1.94 -7.17
CA ILE A 80 8.17 0.69 -7.71
C ILE A 80 9.29 0.97 -8.72
N TRP A 81 9.17 2.05 -9.49
CA TRP A 81 10.12 2.50 -10.50
C TRP A 81 10.79 3.81 -10.04
N PRO A 82 11.59 3.81 -8.96
CA PRO A 82 12.45 4.94 -8.69
C PRO A 82 13.44 4.99 -9.85
N GLY A 83 13.26 5.97 -10.74
CA GLY A 83 14.07 6.11 -11.93
C GLY A 83 15.55 5.92 -11.58
N ARG A 84 16.17 4.92 -12.22
CA ARG A 84 17.64 4.80 -12.27
C ARG A 84 18.15 6.12 -12.85
N LYS A 85 18.59 7.03 -12.00
CA LYS A 85 19.50 8.12 -12.34
C LYS A 85 20.91 7.64 -12.06
#